data_AF-A0A6L2P3H7-F1
#
_entry.id   AF-A0A6L2P3H7-F1
#
_cell.length_a   1.000
_cell.length_b   1.000
_cell.length_c   1.000
_cell.angle_alpha   90.00
_cell.angle_beta   90.00
_cell.angle_gamma   90.00
#
_symmetry.space_group_name_H-M   'P 1'
#
loop_
_entity.id
_entity.type
_entity.pdbx_description
1 polymer ?
#
loop_
_entity_poly.entity_id
_entity_poly.type
_entity_poly.pdbx_seq_one_letter_code
_entity_poly.pdbx_strand_id
1 'polypeptide(L)'
;MTEGIKKQYIADVRVMNYLLQAISNDIYNLVDTCKSAKEMWERIKRLMHGSEITTHVRHSRLMDKFDKFTAKEGESLDSVHERLTTLVNIMDRNNVRPIPVAINTKFLNCLQPEWSKCVTMVRYNQTRSAVSCNVLYDQLVQFKPHVLSSRAKKAAKNYDPSNLIAHSNASSSDSHANSSYSPPPYYVTHPPSVVDYDDE
;
A
#
# COMPACT_ATOMS: atom_id res chain seq x y z
N MET A 1 2.47 -57.77 -8.96
CA MET A 1 2.63 -56.37 -9.38
C MET A 1 2.30 -56.29 -10.86
N THR A 2 1.28 -55.51 -11.25
CA THR A 2 0.84 -55.43 -12.65
C THR A 2 1.86 -54.67 -13.51
N GLU A 3 2.01 -55.06 -14.78
CA GLU A 3 2.97 -54.46 -15.73
C GLU A 3 2.88 -52.92 -15.81
N GLY A 4 1.68 -52.36 -15.61
CA GLY A 4 1.45 -50.92 -15.55
C GLY A 4 2.15 -50.23 -14.37
N ILE A 5 2.17 -50.85 -13.18
CA ILE A 5 2.84 -50.27 -11.98
C ILE A 5 4.35 -50.20 -12.20
N LYS A 6 4.93 -51.22 -12.83
CA LYS A 6 6.37 -51.27 -13.12
C LYS A 6 6.78 -50.18 -14.12
N LYS A 7 5.99 -49.97 -15.18
CA LYS A 7 6.22 -48.91 -16.16
C LYS A 7 6.12 -47.51 -15.54
N GLN A 8 5.12 -47.28 -14.68
CA GLN A 8 4.99 -46.01 -13.98
C GLN A 8 6.18 -45.73 -13.06
N TYR A 9 6.62 -46.73 -12.29
CA TYR A 9 7.78 -46.60 -11.41
C TYR A 9 9.05 -46.21 -12.17
N ILE A 10 9.32 -46.86 -13.31
CA ILE A 10 10.49 -46.54 -14.15
C ILE A 10 10.40 -45.10 -14.69
N ALA A 11 9.20 -44.67 -15.11
CA ALA A 11 8.99 -43.31 -15.57
C ALA A 11 9.23 -42.27 -14.45
N ASP A 12 8.72 -42.53 -13.26
CA ASP A 12 8.90 -41.67 -12.10
C ASP A 12 10.37 -41.50 -11.73
N VAL A 13 11.13 -42.61 -11.62
CA VAL A 13 12.57 -42.57 -11.33
C VAL A 13 13.32 -41.73 -12.36
N ARG A 14 12.97 -41.87 -13.65
CA ARG A 14 13.59 -41.09 -14.73
C ARG A 14 13.32 -39.60 -14.58
N VAL A 15 12.07 -39.21 -14.33
CA VAL A 15 11.70 -37.80 -14.16
C VAL A 15 12.34 -37.22 -12.89
N MET A 16 12.33 -37.95 -11.78
CA MET A 16 12.98 -37.53 -10.54
C MET A 16 14.47 -37.27 -10.76
N ASN A 17 15.19 -38.16 -11.45
CA ASN A 17 16.60 -37.94 -11.77
C ASN A 17 16.86 -36.68 -12.60
N TYR A 18 15.97 -36.34 -13.54
CA TYR A 18 16.08 -35.08 -14.29
C TYR A 18 15.80 -33.86 -13.41
N LEU A 19 14.81 -33.93 -12.53
CA LEU A 19 14.50 -32.85 -11.58
C LEU A 19 15.67 -32.61 -10.62
N LEU A 20 16.29 -33.67 -10.09
CA LEU A 20 17.42 -33.57 -9.16
C LEU A 20 18.65 -32.92 -9.80
N GLN A 21 18.88 -33.15 -11.10
CA GLN A 21 19.96 -32.49 -11.84
C GLN A 21 19.70 -31.01 -12.12
N ALA A 22 18.44 -30.57 -12.10
CA ALA A 22 18.04 -29.20 -12.43
C ALA A 22 17.94 -28.28 -11.20
N ILE A 23 18.02 -28.82 -9.98
CA ILE A 23 17.87 -28.07 -8.73
C ILE A 23 19.20 -27.92 -7.99
N SER A 24 19.30 -26.89 -7.14
CA SER A 24 20.46 -26.72 -6.26
C SER A 24 20.44 -27.71 -5.09
N ASN A 25 21.60 -27.90 -4.47
CA ASN A 25 21.76 -28.80 -3.31
C ASN A 25 20.86 -28.42 -2.13
N ASP A 26 20.55 -27.13 -1.96
CA ASP A 26 19.65 -26.63 -0.92
C ASP A 26 18.21 -27.11 -1.12
N ILE A 27 17.74 -27.19 -2.38
CA ILE A 27 16.39 -27.69 -2.69
C ILE A 27 16.39 -29.22 -2.65
N TYR A 28 17.47 -29.88 -3.06
CA TYR A 28 17.63 -31.33 -3.03
C TYR A 28 17.30 -31.93 -1.65
N ASN A 29 17.93 -31.40 -0.58
CA ASN A 29 17.71 -31.86 0.80
C ASN A 29 16.26 -31.69 1.29
N LEU A 30 15.44 -30.90 0.59
CA LEU A 30 14.04 -30.66 0.93
C LEU A 30 13.08 -31.54 0.14
N VAL A 31 13.55 -32.29 -0.86
CA VAL A 31 12.74 -33.12 -1.77
C VAL A 31 13.19 -34.58 -1.83
N ASP A 32 14.26 -34.94 -1.12
CA ASP A 32 14.86 -36.29 -1.08
C ASP A 32 13.88 -37.36 -0.56
N THR A 33 12.92 -36.97 0.29
CA THR A 33 11.89 -37.88 0.82
C THR A 33 10.73 -38.15 -0.15
N CYS A 34 10.63 -37.46 -1.29
CA CYS A 34 9.51 -37.61 -2.22
C CYS A 34 9.53 -38.99 -2.91
N LYS A 35 8.38 -39.65 -2.97
CA LYS A 35 8.27 -41.04 -3.46
C LYS A 35 7.82 -41.16 -4.92
N SER A 36 7.42 -40.04 -5.53
CA SER A 36 6.96 -39.98 -6.91
C SER A 36 7.44 -38.71 -7.58
N ALA A 37 7.54 -38.74 -8.91
CA ALA A 37 7.91 -37.57 -9.70
C ALA A 37 6.91 -36.42 -9.52
N LYS A 38 5.62 -36.73 -9.43
CA LYS A 38 4.56 -35.75 -9.19
C LYS A 38 4.74 -35.05 -7.84
N GLU A 39 4.97 -35.80 -6.77
CA GLU A 39 5.18 -35.26 -5.43
C GLU A 39 6.42 -34.35 -5.37
N MET A 40 7.53 -34.82 -5.96
CA MET A 40 8.78 -34.05 -6.05
C MET A 40 8.56 -32.73 -6.82
N TRP A 41 7.92 -32.78 -7.98
CA TRP A 41 7.62 -31.59 -8.77
C TRP A 41 6.75 -30.57 -8.03
N GLU A 42 5.65 -31.02 -7.39
CA GLU A 42 4.79 -30.12 -6.61
C GLU A 42 5.52 -29.53 -5.40
N ARG A 43 6.47 -30.26 -4.80
CA ARG A 43 7.28 -29.75 -3.71
C ARG A 43 8.32 -28.73 -4.16
N ILE A 44 9.03 -28.99 -5.26
CA ILE A 44 9.95 -28.02 -5.88
C ILE A 44 9.19 -26.73 -6.23
N LYS A 45 8.02 -26.84 -6.87
CA LYS A 45 7.18 -25.70 -7.23
C LYS A 45 6.81 -24.87 -6.00
N ARG A 46 6.43 -25.52 -4.90
CA ARG A 46 6.08 -24.84 -3.64
C ARG A 46 7.29 -24.18 -2.98
N LEU A 47 8.48 -24.77 -3.07
CA LEU A 47 9.69 -24.19 -2.52
C LEU A 47 10.14 -22.96 -3.32
N MET A 48 10.01 -23.00 -4.65
CA MET A 48 10.44 -21.91 -5.53
C MET A 48 9.42 -20.77 -5.60
N HIS A 49 8.12 -21.08 -5.66
CA HIS A 49 7.06 -20.07 -5.82
C HIS A 49 6.28 -19.77 -4.54
N GLY A 50 6.45 -20.56 -3.48
CA GLY A 50 5.62 -20.53 -2.29
C GLY A 50 4.38 -21.44 -2.39
N SER A 51 3.65 -21.57 -1.29
CA SER A 51 2.31 -22.17 -1.26
C SER A 51 1.25 -21.21 -1.81
N GLU A 52 0.09 -21.76 -2.20
CA GLU A 52 -1.07 -20.96 -2.60
C GLU A 52 -1.49 -19.93 -1.53
N ILE A 53 -1.38 -20.29 -0.24
CA ILE A 53 -1.60 -19.36 0.87
C ILE A 53 -0.61 -18.19 0.78
N THR A 54 0.68 -18.46 0.59
CA THR A 54 1.68 -17.40 0.47
C THR A 54 1.52 -16.56 -0.79
N THR A 55 1.04 -17.13 -1.91
CA THR A 55 0.76 -16.36 -3.13
C THR A 55 -0.46 -15.45 -2.93
N HIS A 56 -1.53 -15.91 -2.27
CA HIS A 56 -2.67 -15.08 -1.91
C HIS A 56 -2.30 -13.96 -0.94
N VAL A 57 -1.50 -14.25 0.09
CA VAL A 57 -0.99 -13.23 1.02
C VAL A 57 -0.15 -12.18 0.28
N ARG A 58 0.72 -12.62 -0.64
CA ARG A 58 1.52 -11.73 -1.48
C ARG A 58 0.64 -10.86 -2.39
N HIS A 59 -0.37 -11.46 -3.02
CA HIS A 59 -1.35 -10.75 -3.85
C HIS A 59 -2.08 -9.68 -3.04
N SER A 60 -2.66 -10.07 -1.90
CA SER A 60 -3.37 -9.16 -1.00
C SER A 60 -2.49 -7.99 -0.54
N ARG A 61 -1.25 -8.26 -0.13
CA ARG A 61 -0.28 -7.22 0.26
C ARG A 61 0.05 -6.25 -0.87
N LEU A 62 0.15 -6.74 -2.10
CA LEU A 62 0.43 -5.88 -3.27
C LEU A 62 -0.77 -5.01 -3.64
N MET A 63 -1.99 -5.56 -3.59
CA MET A 63 -3.21 -4.78 -3.77
C MET A 63 -3.37 -3.73 -2.67
N ASP A 64 -3.13 -4.09 -1.39
CA ASP A 64 -3.18 -3.14 -0.28
C ASP A 64 -2.20 -1.96 -0.47
N LYS A 65 -0.97 -2.24 -0.92
CA LYS A 65 0.01 -1.21 -1.27
C LYS A 65 -0.46 -0.31 -2.42
N PHE A 66 -1.10 -0.90 -3.42
CA PHE A 66 -1.65 -0.16 -4.56
C PHE A 66 -2.85 0.70 -4.15
N ASP A 67 -3.74 0.16 -3.32
CA ASP A 67 -4.92 0.87 -2.85
C ASP A 67 -4.54 2.05 -1.96
N LYS A 68 -3.56 1.87 -1.07
CA LYS A 68 -3.01 2.92 -0.21
C LYS A 68 -2.00 3.84 -0.91
N PHE A 69 -1.74 3.63 -2.20
CA PHE A 69 -0.77 4.45 -2.93
C PHE A 69 -1.27 5.91 -3.03
N THR A 70 -0.51 6.80 -2.41
CA THR A 70 -0.75 8.25 -2.41
C THR A 70 0.58 8.99 -2.58
N ALA A 71 0.55 10.19 -3.17
CA ALA A 71 1.71 11.07 -3.20
C ALA A 71 2.06 11.52 -1.77
N LYS A 72 3.36 11.57 -1.47
CA LYS A 72 3.86 12.14 -0.21
C LYS A 72 3.81 13.66 -0.27
N GLU A 73 3.78 14.31 0.89
CA GLU A 73 3.83 15.77 0.98
C GLU A 73 5.10 16.30 0.29
N GLY A 74 4.92 17.29 -0.58
CA GLY A 74 5.98 17.89 -1.38
C GLY A 74 6.65 17.00 -2.44
N GLU A 75 6.20 15.77 -2.65
CA GLU A 75 6.68 14.88 -3.70
C GLU A 75 6.44 15.47 -5.10
N SER A 76 7.42 15.31 -6.01
CA SER A 76 7.29 15.76 -7.40
C SER A 76 6.43 14.78 -8.22
N LEU A 77 5.82 15.28 -9.30
CA LEU A 77 5.05 14.45 -10.23
C LEU A 77 5.89 13.28 -10.78
N ASP A 78 7.15 13.57 -11.14
CA ASP A 78 8.07 12.58 -11.70
C ASP A 78 8.34 11.44 -10.70
N SER A 79 8.57 11.78 -9.42
CA SER A 79 8.76 10.80 -8.33
C SER A 79 7.51 9.94 -8.12
N VAL A 80 6.32 10.54 -8.16
CA VAL A 80 5.05 9.79 -8.03
C VAL A 80 4.89 8.81 -9.19
N HIS A 81 5.14 9.26 -10.43
CA HIS A 81 5.03 8.43 -11.63
C HIS A 81 6.04 7.27 -11.62
N GLU A 82 7.29 7.52 -11.24
CA GLU A 82 8.32 6.49 -11.13
C GLU A 82 7.98 5.43 -10.07
N ARG A 83 7.53 5.87 -8.88
CA ARG A 83 7.09 4.98 -7.80
C ARG A 83 5.90 4.13 -8.20
N LEU A 84 4.91 4.72 -8.87
CA LEU A 84 3.74 3.99 -9.36
C LEU A 84 4.16 2.96 -10.43
N THR A 85 5.01 3.36 -11.38
CA THR A 85 5.52 2.47 -12.43
C THR A 85 6.29 1.30 -11.83
N THR A 86 7.14 1.57 -10.85
CA THR A 86 7.87 0.53 -10.09
C THR A 86 6.91 -0.41 -9.37
N LEU A 87 5.87 0.10 -8.71
CA LEU A 87 4.86 -0.72 -8.05
C LEU A 87 4.11 -1.60 -9.04
N VAL A 88 3.63 -1.04 -10.15
CA VAL A 88 2.92 -1.80 -11.20
C VAL A 88 3.83 -2.89 -11.80
N ASN A 89 5.11 -2.61 -12.03
CA ASN A 89 6.07 -3.59 -12.52
C ASN A 89 6.30 -4.73 -11.51
N ILE A 90 6.37 -4.42 -10.21
CA ILE A 90 6.43 -5.43 -9.16
C ILE A 90 5.15 -6.26 -9.17
N MET A 91 3.97 -5.63 -9.24
CA MET A 91 2.69 -6.33 -9.31
C MET A 91 2.64 -7.30 -10.49
N ASP A 92 3.06 -6.86 -11.67
CA ASP A 92 3.07 -7.65 -12.91
C ASP A 92 3.94 -8.91 -12.79
N ARG A 93 5.17 -8.76 -12.27
CA ARG A 93 6.10 -9.88 -11.98
C ARG A 93 5.52 -10.88 -10.96
N ASN A 94 4.58 -10.44 -10.13
CA ASN A 94 3.92 -11.25 -9.12
C ASN A 94 2.55 -11.78 -9.60
N ASN A 95 2.23 -11.65 -10.89
CA ASN A 95 0.94 -12.02 -11.50
C ASN A 95 -0.26 -11.28 -10.92
N VAL A 96 -0.05 -10.06 -10.42
CA VAL A 96 -1.10 -9.14 -9.98
C VAL A 96 -1.23 -8.06 -11.03
N ARG A 97 -2.32 -8.05 -11.81
CA ARG A 97 -2.47 -7.13 -12.95
C ARG A 97 -3.76 -6.32 -12.80
N PRO A 98 -3.71 -5.12 -12.18
CA PRO A 98 -4.83 -4.20 -12.20
C PRO A 98 -5.19 -3.83 -13.64
N ILE A 99 -6.47 -3.67 -13.93
CA ILE A 99 -6.90 -3.21 -15.25
C ILE A 99 -6.32 -1.81 -15.54
N PRO A 100 -6.00 -1.45 -16.79
CA PRO A 100 -5.35 -0.17 -17.11
C PRO A 100 -6.09 1.06 -16.56
N VAL A 101 -7.43 1.03 -16.59
CA VAL A 101 -8.28 2.10 -16.04
C VAL A 101 -8.07 2.29 -14.53
N ALA A 102 -7.84 1.21 -13.78
CA ALA A 102 -7.57 1.28 -12.34
C ALA A 102 -6.21 1.95 -12.06
N ILE A 103 -5.18 1.64 -12.86
CA ILE A 103 -3.85 2.27 -12.76
C ILE A 103 -3.96 3.77 -13.04
N ASN A 104 -4.65 4.14 -14.12
CA ASN A 104 -4.90 5.54 -14.49
C ASN A 104 -5.65 6.30 -13.41
N THR A 105 -6.73 5.69 -12.90
CA THR A 105 -7.55 6.27 -11.83
C THR A 105 -6.71 6.45 -10.58
N LYS A 106 -5.87 5.47 -10.22
CA LYS A 106 -4.95 5.57 -9.09
C LYS A 106 -3.95 6.69 -9.28
N PHE A 107 -3.31 6.78 -10.45
CA PHE A 107 -2.36 7.84 -10.76
C PHE A 107 -2.96 9.22 -10.61
N LEU A 108 -4.15 9.46 -11.15
CA LEU A 108 -4.81 10.77 -11.07
C LEU A 108 -5.31 11.10 -9.66
N ASN A 109 -5.80 10.11 -8.90
CA ASN A 109 -6.34 10.32 -7.55
C ASN A 109 -5.25 10.47 -6.47
N CYS A 110 -4.04 9.94 -6.72
CA CYS A 110 -2.97 9.99 -5.73
C CYS A 110 -2.25 11.34 -5.67
N LEU A 111 -2.48 12.24 -6.65
CA LEU A 111 -1.78 13.53 -6.73
C LEU A 111 -2.27 14.51 -5.66
N GLN A 112 -1.36 15.39 -5.23
CA GLN A 112 -1.66 16.43 -4.25
C GLN A 112 -2.72 17.44 -4.77
N PRO A 113 -3.46 18.13 -3.89
CA PRO A 113 -4.58 19.00 -4.26
C PRO A 113 -4.27 20.10 -5.27
N GLU A 114 -3.01 20.54 -5.36
CA GLU A 114 -2.53 21.52 -6.34
C GLU A 114 -2.73 21.06 -7.79
N TRP A 115 -2.75 19.75 -8.01
CA TRP A 115 -2.97 19.13 -9.32
C TRP A 115 -4.45 19.01 -9.68
N SER A 116 -5.38 19.24 -8.75
CA SER A 116 -6.82 18.97 -8.92
C SER A 116 -7.42 19.59 -10.18
N LYS A 117 -7.08 20.86 -10.48
CA LYS A 117 -7.57 21.55 -11.69
C LYS A 117 -7.07 20.88 -12.97
N CYS A 118 -5.81 20.49 -13.02
CA CYS A 118 -5.19 19.81 -14.15
C CYS A 118 -5.78 18.41 -14.33
N VAL A 119 -5.98 17.68 -13.23
CA VAL A 119 -6.61 16.35 -13.24
C VAL A 119 -8.02 16.41 -13.83
N THR A 120 -8.84 17.40 -13.45
CA THR A 120 -10.19 17.57 -14.02
C THR A 120 -10.14 17.84 -15.52
N MET A 121 -9.24 18.71 -15.97
CA MET A 121 -9.03 19.02 -17.39
C MET A 121 -8.63 17.77 -18.19
N VAL A 122 -7.67 17.03 -17.67
CA VAL A 122 -7.13 15.78 -18.24
C VAL A 122 -8.24 14.72 -18.34
N ARG A 123 -9.07 14.55 -17.31
CA ARG A 123 -10.23 13.64 -17.33
C ARG A 123 -11.28 14.02 -18.38
N TYR A 124 -11.59 15.30 -18.50
CA TYR A 124 -12.55 15.79 -19.49
C TYR A 124 -12.10 15.45 -20.92
N ASN A 125 -10.80 15.64 -21.18
CA ASN A 125 -10.18 15.36 -22.48
C ASN A 125 -10.03 13.85 -22.79
N GLN A 126 -10.21 12.96 -21.80
CA GLN A 126 -9.96 11.51 -21.92
C GLN A 126 -11.18 10.65 -22.24
N THR A 127 -12.31 11.27 -22.52
CA THR A 127 -13.60 10.60 -22.80
C THR A 127 -13.60 9.66 -24.03
N ARG A 128 -12.50 9.55 -24.79
CA ARG A 128 -12.46 8.84 -26.09
C ARG A 128 -11.47 7.67 -26.24
N SER A 129 -10.54 7.41 -25.31
CA SER A 129 -9.60 6.28 -25.46
C SER A 129 -9.05 5.77 -24.14
N ALA A 130 -8.72 4.47 -24.08
CA ALA A 130 -7.94 3.86 -23.00
C ALA A 130 -6.49 4.34 -23.08
N VAL A 131 -6.24 5.53 -22.56
CA VAL A 131 -4.92 6.15 -22.53
C VAL A 131 -4.04 5.44 -21.49
N SER A 132 -2.76 5.19 -21.75
CA SER A 132 -1.86 4.59 -20.76
C SER A 132 -1.45 5.61 -19.70
N CYS A 133 -1.03 5.16 -18.51
CA CYS A 133 -0.54 6.03 -17.44
C CYS A 133 0.60 6.96 -17.89
N ASN A 134 1.43 6.52 -18.85
CA ASN A 134 2.53 7.33 -19.39
C ASN A 134 2.02 8.53 -20.17
N VAL A 135 0.98 8.34 -20.99
CA VAL A 135 0.39 9.46 -21.73
C VAL A 135 -0.32 10.43 -20.78
N LEU A 136 -0.93 9.94 -19.68
CA LEU A 136 -1.45 10.82 -18.62
C LEU A 136 -0.34 11.68 -18.01
N TYR A 137 0.81 11.06 -17.75
CA TYR A 137 1.99 11.76 -17.24
C TYR A 137 2.46 12.83 -18.22
N ASP A 138 2.62 12.52 -19.51
CA ASP A 138 3.04 13.48 -20.54
C ASP A 138 2.09 14.68 -20.66
N GLN A 139 0.79 14.45 -20.47
CA GLN A 139 -0.22 15.52 -20.41
C GLN A 139 -0.06 16.38 -19.16
N LEU A 140 0.15 15.77 -17.99
CA LEU A 140 0.29 16.49 -16.72
C LEU A 140 1.59 17.30 -16.63
N VAL A 141 2.68 16.80 -17.21
CA VAL A 141 3.98 17.50 -17.25
C VAL A 141 3.85 18.90 -17.86
N GLN A 142 2.99 19.08 -18.87
CA GLN A 142 2.75 20.38 -19.50
C GLN A 142 2.20 21.44 -18.53
N PHE A 143 1.47 21.00 -17.49
CA PHE A 143 0.91 21.91 -16.47
C PHE A 143 1.83 22.17 -15.28
N LYS A 144 2.96 21.47 -15.18
CA LYS A 144 3.95 21.58 -14.10
C LYS A 144 4.35 23.04 -13.77
N PRO A 145 4.69 23.93 -14.73
CA PRO A 145 5.04 25.32 -14.40
C PRO A 145 3.90 26.10 -13.73
N HIS A 146 2.66 25.86 -14.16
CA HIS A 146 1.48 26.50 -13.57
C HIS A 146 1.21 26.01 -12.14
N VAL A 147 1.34 24.70 -11.91
CA VAL A 147 1.18 24.09 -10.58
C VAL A 147 2.25 24.61 -9.62
N LEU A 148 3.52 24.64 -10.05
CA LEU A 148 4.63 25.16 -9.24
C LEU A 148 4.45 26.65 -8.91
N SER A 149 4.02 27.47 -9.87
CA SER A 149 3.72 28.88 -9.63
C SER A 149 2.59 29.06 -8.61
N SER A 150 1.53 28.27 -8.72
CA SER A 150 0.41 28.26 -7.77
C SER A 150 0.87 27.88 -6.36
N ARG A 151 1.73 26.86 -6.26
CA ARG A 151 2.33 26.42 -4.99
C ARG A 151 3.18 27.51 -4.34
N ALA A 152 4.04 28.18 -5.12
CA ALA A 152 4.85 29.29 -4.63
C ALA A 152 4.00 30.47 -4.14
N LYS A 153 2.93 30.84 -4.87
CA LYS A 153 2.00 31.90 -4.46
C LYS A 153 1.25 31.56 -3.17
N LYS A 154 0.82 30.31 -3.00
CA LYS A 154 0.18 29.84 -1.74
C LYS A 154 1.17 29.88 -0.57
N ALA A 155 2.39 29.40 -0.78
CA ALA A 155 3.43 29.45 0.24
C ALA A 155 3.68 30.90 0.69
N ALA A 156 3.86 31.84 -0.25
CA ALA A 156 4.06 33.25 0.07
C ALA A 156 2.91 33.86 0.89
N LYS A 157 1.65 33.53 0.58
CA LYS A 157 0.49 34.01 1.35
C LYS A 157 0.43 33.45 2.77
N ASN A 158 0.91 32.24 2.99
CA ASN A 158 0.95 31.64 4.32
C ASN A 158 2.05 32.26 5.21
N TYR A 159 3.07 32.89 4.61
CA TYR A 159 4.16 33.59 5.29
C TYR A 159 3.92 35.11 5.42
N ASP A 160 2.77 35.64 4.99
CA ASP A 160 2.41 37.05 5.19
C ASP A 160 2.31 37.33 6.71
N PRO A 161 3.06 38.32 7.26
CA PRO A 161 2.98 38.70 8.67
C PRO A 161 1.55 38.97 9.17
N SER A 162 0.65 39.36 8.27
CA SER A 162 -0.76 39.62 8.57
C SER A 162 -1.54 38.35 8.95
N ASN A 163 -1.16 37.18 8.42
CA ASN A 163 -1.76 35.88 8.76
C ASN A 163 -1.22 35.29 10.07
N LEU A 164 -0.09 35.80 10.57
CA LEU A 164 0.51 35.39 11.85
C LEU A 164 -0.19 36.03 13.06
N ILE A 165 -0.85 37.18 12.85
CA ILE A 165 -1.56 37.93 13.89
C ILE A 165 -2.98 37.35 14.17
N ALA A 166 -3.55 36.58 13.24
CA ALA A 166 -4.88 35.98 13.42
C ALA A 166 -4.93 34.89 14.52
N HIS A 167 -3.79 34.30 14.88
CA HIS A 167 -3.69 33.29 15.95
C HIS A 167 -3.24 33.86 17.31
N SER A 168 -2.94 35.15 17.41
CA SER A 168 -2.52 35.79 18.68
C SER A 168 -3.65 36.52 19.42
N ASN A 169 -4.83 36.68 18.82
CA ASN A 169 -5.96 37.40 19.45
C ASN A 169 -7.00 36.50 20.13
N ALA A 170 -6.66 35.25 20.48
CA ALA A 170 -7.50 34.40 21.33
C ALA A 170 -7.11 34.49 22.82
N SER A 171 -6.50 35.60 23.25
CA SER A 171 -6.20 35.86 24.66
C SER A 171 -6.40 37.33 24.95
N SER A 172 -7.64 37.70 25.27
CA SER A 172 -8.02 38.71 26.26
C SER A 172 -9.41 39.24 25.95
N SER A 173 -10.42 38.67 26.61
CA SER A 173 -11.67 39.34 26.96
C SER A 173 -12.42 38.46 27.96
N ASP A 174 -12.06 38.54 29.23
CA ASP A 174 -13.00 38.20 30.30
C ASP A 174 -12.83 39.23 31.42
N SER A 175 -13.78 40.16 31.49
CA SER A 175 -13.99 40.96 32.69
C SER A 175 -15.47 41.29 32.88
N HIS A 176 -16.04 40.63 33.88
CA HIS A 176 -17.11 41.04 34.80
C HIS A 176 -18.58 40.94 34.37
N ALA A 177 -19.27 39.98 35.01
CA ALA A 177 -20.49 40.25 35.78
C ALA A 177 -20.57 39.31 37.00
N ASN A 178 -20.67 39.89 38.20
CA ASN A 178 -20.88 39.22 39.48
C ASN A 178 -22.28 38.60 39.57
N SER A 179 -22.40 37.40 40.17
CA SER A 179 -23.48 37.10 41.12
C SER A 179 -23.15 35.86 41.97
N SER A 180 -23.37 36.00 43.26
CA SER A 180 -22.97 35.13 44.37
C SER A 180 -23.55 33.72 44.31
N TYR A 181 -22.70 32.70 44.50
CA TYR A 181 -23.04 31.50 45.27
C TYR A 181 -21.76 30.91 45.90
N SER A 182 -21.77 30.82 47.23
CA SER A 182 -20.71 30.21 48.04
C SER A 182 -21.00 28.71 48.22
N PRO A 183 -20.08 27.79 47.90
CA PRO A 183 -20.22 26.38 48.25
C PRO A 183 -19.58 26.08 49.63
N PRO A 184 -20.18 25.20 50.45
CA PRO A 184 -19.67 24.83 51.77
C PRO A 184 -18.47 23.85 51.68
N PRO A 185 -17.70 23.69 52.78
CA PRO A 185 -16.38 23.07 52.75
C PRO A 185 -16.41 21.54 52.69
N TYR A 186 -15.32 21.05 52.10
CA TYR A 186 -14.80 19.70 51.91
C TYR A 186 -14.97 18.75 53.13
N TYR A 187 -15.59 17.59 52.90
CA TYR A 187 -15.32 16.37 53.65
C TYR A 187 -14.40 15.48 52.82
N VAL A 188 -13.23 15.19 53.37
CA VAL A 188 -12.32 14.14 52.91
C VAL A 188 -12.90 12.82 53.39
N THR A 189 -13.26 11.93 52.47
CA THR A 189 -13.52 10.51 52.78
C THR A 189 -12.52 9.66 52.01
N HIS A 190 -11.70 8.95 52.76
CA HIS A 190 -10.75 7.95 52.27
C HIS A 190 -11.49 6.79 51.57
N PRO A 191 -10.88 6.13 50.58
CA PRO A 191 -11.45 4.93 49.97
C PRO A 191 -11.34 3.73 50.93
N PRO A 192 -12.38 2.89 51.10
CA PRO A 192 -12.22 1.60 51.75
C PRO A 192 -11.57 0.61 50.80
N SER A 193 -10.44 0.08 51.24
CA SER A 193 -9.87 -1.20 50.82
C SER A 193 -10.84 -2.33 51.16
N VAL A 194 -11.28 -3.11 50.16
CA VAL A 194 -11.61 -4.54 50.34
C VAL A 194 -11.23 -5.30 49.08
N VAL A 195 -10.22 -6.15 49.24
CA VAL A 195 -9.93 -7.34 48.45
C VAL A 195 -11.00 -8.39 48.73
N ASP A 196 -11.45 -9.10 47.69
CA ASP A 196 -11.61 -10.56 47.72
C ASP A 196 -11.79 -11.08 46.28
N TYR A 197 -10.83 -11.90 45.84
CA TYR A 197 -10.99 -12.83 44.74
C TYR A 197 -11.21 -14.20 45.40
N ASP A 198 -12.41 -14.76 45.24
CA ASP A 198 -12.66 -16.16 45.56
C ASP A 198 -12.19 -17.05 44.39
N ASP A 199 -11.29 -17.97 44.71
CA ASP A 199 -10.94 -19.16 43.94
C ASP A 199 -11.97 -20.27 44.23
N GLU A 200 -12.61 -20.80 43.17
CA GLU A 200 -12.93 -22.23 42.99
C GLU A 200 -13.19 -22.55 41.51
#